data_AF-A0A7M3X3H4-F1
#
_entry.id   AF-A0A7M3X3H4-F1
#
_cell.length_a   1.000
_cell.length_b   1.000
_cell.length_c   1.000
_cell.angle_alpha   90.00
_cell.angle_beta   90.00
_cell.angle_gamma   90.00
#
_symmetry.space_group_name_H-M   'P 1'
#
loop_
_entity.id
_entity.type
_entity.pdbx_description
1 polymer ?
#
loop_
_entity_poly.entity_id
_entity_poly.type
_entity_poly.pdbx_seq_one_letter_code
_entity_poly.pdbx_strand_id
1 'polypeptide(L)'
;VIDIVSGEEGTIAHKKIDSRLRVLGYGIDVEELNRVALPAIDYAQHHCEVLVIDEIGKFSVESEAFVQAVRSALEVDMPTLLTLHKKSRHPLLQDIRRRDDGRILEVTPVNRALLPYKIHKLMRETY
;
A
#
# COMPACT_ATOMS: atom_id res chain seq x y z
N VAL A 1 8.26 -7.05 -2.42
CA VAL A 1 8.14 -5.70 -1.85
C VAL A 1 9.39 -4.94 -2.21
N ILE A 2 9.29 -3.65 -2.49
CA ILE A 2 10.41 -2.78 -2.79
C ILE A 2 10.17 -1.42 -2.14
N ASP A 3 11.21 -0.86 -1.52
CA ASP A 3 11.27 0.55 -1.14
C ASP A 3 11.78 1.36 -2.34
N ILE A 4 11.01 2.36 -2.74
CA ILE A 4 11.31 3.24 -3.88
C ILE A 4 12.55 4.09 -3.60
N VAL A 5 12.77 4.52 -2.35
CA VAL A 5 13.85 5.45 -2.00
C VAL A 5 15.18 4.74 -1.89
N SER A 6 15.26 3.67 -1.11
CA SER A 6 16.50 2.91 -0.91
C SER A 6 16.79 1.90 -2.03
N GLY A 7 15.76 1.46 -2.76
CA GLY A 7 15.84 0.33 -3.69
C GLY A 7 15.89 -1.04 -3.00
N GLU A 8 15.75 -1.09 -1.67
CA GLU A 8 15.73 -2.34 -0.92
C GLU A 8 14.49 -3.16 -1.31
N GLU A 9 14.69 -4.47 -1.54
CA GLU A 9 13.61 -5.36 -1.94
C GLU A 9 13.62 -6.67 -1.17
N GLY A 10 12.47 -7.35 -1.20
CA GLY A 10 12.23 -8.60 -0.50
C GLY A 10 11.11 -9.44 -1.10
N THR A 11 11.25 -10.77 -1.03
CA THR A 11 10.22 -11.70 -1.50
C THR A 11 9.24 -12.04 -0.37
N ILE A 12 8.07 -11.39 -0.37
CA ILE A 12 7.07 -11.57 0.70
C ILE A 12 6.16 -12.79 0.50
N ALA A 13 6.13 -13.37 -0.70
CA ALA A 13 5.24 -14.48 -1.01
C ALA A 13 5.77 -15.37 -2.11
N HIS A 14 5.85 -16.67 -1.82
CA HIS A 14 6.36 -17.65 -2.77
C HIS A 14 5.82 -19.05 -2.44
N LYS A 15 5.64 -19.92 -3.44
CA LYS A 15 5.10 -21.28 -3.22
C LYS A 15 6.03 -22.16 -2.38
N LYS A 16 7.34 -21.91 -2.45
CA LYS A 16 8.39 -22.61 -1.69
C LYS A 16 8.60 -22.06 -0.27
N ILE A 17 7.95 -20.95 0.10
CA ILE A 17 8.00 -20.48 1.49
C ILE A 17 7.15 -21.45 2.32
N ASP A 18 7.80 -22.09 3.28
CA ASP A 18 7.17 -22.98 4.25
C ASP A 18 6.64 -22.14 5.42
N SER A 19 5.46 -21.56 5.21
CA SER A 19 4.76 -20.74 6.20
C SER A 19 3.37 -21.30 6.44
N ARG A 20 2.94 -21.25 7.71
CA ARG A 20 1.56 -21.56 8.10
C ARG A 20 0.58 -20.51 7.58
N LEU A 21 1.04 -19.27 7.40
CA LEU A 21 0.28 -18.20 6.76
C LEU A 21 0.37 -18.40 5.25
N ARG A 22 -0.76 -18.75 4.64
CA ARG A 22 -0.85 -18.97 3.19
C ARG A 22 -2.01 -18.20 2.59
N VAL A 23 -1.72 -17.49 1.50
CA VAL A 23 -2.71 -16.74 0.73
C VAL A 23 -2.64 -17.20 -0.72
N LEU A 24 -3.76 -17.65 -1.28
CA LEU A 24 -3.87 -18.13 -2.67
C LEU A 24 -2.82 -19.20 -3.05
N GLY A 25 -2.43 -20.04 -2.08
CA GLY A 25 -1.44 -21.10 -2.27
C GLY A 25 0.03 -20.68 -2.11
N TYR A 26 0.31 -19.42 -1.84
CA TYR A 26 1.66 -18.91 -1.54
C TYR A 26 1.88 -18.88 -0.03
N GLY A 27 3.05 -19.34 0.43
CA GLY A 27 3.49 -19.06 1.80
C GLY A 27 3.89 -17.60 1.91
N ILE A 28 3.49 -16.96 2.99
CA ILE A 28 3.73 -15.53 3.25
C ILE A 28 4.87 -15.39 4.25
N ASP A 29 5.83 -14.54 3.89
CA ASP A 29 6.91 -14.08 4.75
C ASP A 29 6.58 -12.66 5.21
N VAL A 30 5.96 -12.58 6.38
CA VAL A 30 5.57 -11.33 7.03
C VAL A 30 6.80 -10.57 7.54
N GLU A 31 7.85 -11.27 7.95
CA GLU A 31 9.08 -10.64 8.43
C GLU A 31 9.77 -9.91 7.29
N GLU A 32 9.81 -10.52 6.10
CA GLU A 32 10.39 -9.89 4.91
C GLU A 32 9.57 -8.67 4.44
N LEU A 33 8.23 -8.73 4.59
CA LEU A 33 7.39 -7.55 4.37
C LEU A 33 7.76 -6.44 5.38
N ASN A 34 7.85 -6.79 6.67
CA ASN A 34 8.09 -5.83 7.73
C ASN A 34 9.46 -5.18 7.61
N ARG A 35 10.47 -5.97 7.28
CA ARG A 35 11.87 -5.54 7.10
C ARG A 35 11.99 -4.40 6.09
N VAL A 36 11.26 -4.49 4.98
CA VAL A 36 11.32 -3.49 3.89
C VAL A 36 10.27 -2.40 4.06
N ALA A 37 9.01 -2.77 4.32
CA ALA A 37 7.90 -1.82 4.26
C ALA A 37 7.81 -0.88 5.47
N LEU A 38 8.12 -1.36 6.69
CA LEU A 38 7.97 -0.51 7.88
C LEU A 38 8.97 0.64 7.88
N PRO A 39 10.29 0.42 7.64
CA PRO A 39 11.24 1.53 7.55
C PRO A 39 10.93 2.47 6.37
N ALA A 40 10.46 1.94 5.24
CA ALA A 40 10.10 2.76 4.09
C ALA A 40 8.92 3.70 4.40
N ILE A 41 7.87 3.20 5.06
CA ILE A 41 6.72 4.00 5.48
C ILE A 41 7.12 5.04 6.54
N ASP A 42 7.95 4.66 7.51
CA ASP A 42 8.47 5.57 8.53
C ASP A 42 9.33 6.69 7.93
N TYR A 43 10.25 6.34 7.02
CA TYR A 43 11.09 7.30 6.33
C TYR A 43 10.25 8.28 5.50
N ALA A 44 9.27 7.77 4.75
CA ALA A 44 8.41 8.59 3.90
C ALA A 44 7.63 9.66 4.71
N GLN A 45 7.14 9.32 5.90
CA GLN A 45 6.43 10.26 6.77
C GLN A 45 7.27 11.48 7.19
N HIS A 46 8.60 11.32 7.27
CA HIS A 46 9.49 12.36 7.78
C HIS A 46 10.33 13.05 6.70
N HIS A 47 10.52 12.40 5.55
CA HIS A 47 11.51 12.80 4.56
C HIS A 47 11.00 12.87 3.13
N CYS A 48 9.74 12.50 2.87
CA CYS A 48 9.15 12.53 1.54
C CYS A 48 7.95 13.47 1.47
N GLU A 49 7.78 14.08 0.30
CA GLU A 49 6.63 14.94 0.02
C GLU A 49 5.37 14.14 -0.32
N VAL A 50 5.52 12.88 -0.73
CA VAL A 50 4.44 11.96 -1.12
C VAL A 50 4.67 10.57 -0.55
N LEU A 51 3.62 9.95 -0.03
CA LEU A 51 3.59 8.53 0.29
C LEU A 51 2.94 7.72 -0.84
N VAL A 52 3.60 6.67 -1.32
CA VAL A 52 3.05 5.75 -2.32
C VAL A 52 3.08 4.33 -1.78
N ILE A 53 1.94 3.64 -1.82
CA ILE A 53 1.83 2.22 -1.46
C ILE A 53 1.08 1.46 -2.56
N ASP A 54 1.79 0.56 -3.23
CA ASP A 54 1.26 -0.35 -4.24
C ASP A 54 1.64 -1.80 -3.88
N GLU A 55 0.77 -2.67 -3.35
CA GLU A 55 -0.67 -2.57 -3.06
C GLU A 55 -0.95 -2.86 -1.57
N ILE A 56 -1.99 -2.23 -1.01
CA ILE A 56 -2.59 -2.68 0.24
C ILE A 56 -3.65 -3.74 -0.10
N GLY A 57 -3.37 -5.00 0.24
CA GLY A 57 -4.15 -6.11 -0.25
C GLY A 57 -3.98 -7.38 0.59
N LYS A 58 -4.47 -8.50 0.06
CA LYS A 58 -4.57 -9.77 0.78
C LYS A 58 -3.26 -10.28 1.36
N PHE A 59 -2.13 -9.90 0.78
CA PHE A 59 -0.81 -10.38 1.20
C PHE A 59 -0.25 -9.48 2.29
N SER A 60 -0.36 -8.16 2.13
CA SER A 60 0.22 -7.19 3.05
C SER A 60 -0.56 -7.03 4.35
N VAL A 61 -1.88 -7.22 4.34
CA VAL A 61 -2.71 -7.14 5.56
C VAL A 61 -2.56 -8.32 6.51
N GLU A 62 -1.83 -9.38 6.13
CA GLU A 62 -1.47 -10.45 7.06
C GLU A 62 -0.40 -10.01 8.09
N SER A 63 0.25 -8.88 7.85
CA SER A 63 1.11 -8.22 8.83
C SER A 63 0.35 -7.16 9.61
N GLU A 64 0.11 -7.41 10.89
CA GLU A 64 -0.47 -6.40 11.78
C GLU A 64 0.44 -5.17 11.92
N ALA A 65 1.76 -5.36 11.92
CA ALA A 65 2.71 -4.24 11.98
C ALA A 65 2.59 -3.33 10.75
N PHE A 66 2.47 -3.93 9.55
CA PHE A 66 2.22 -3.18 8.33
C PHE A 66 0.88 -2.44 8.38
N VAL A 67 -0.19 -3.11 8.86
CA VAL A 67 -1.50 -2.48 9.03
C VAL A 67 -1.42 -1.26 9.95
N GLN A 68 -0.72 -1.35 11.07
CA GLN A 68 -0.54 -0.20 11.98
C GLN A 68 0.29 0.90 11.36
N ALA A 69 1.39 0.57 10.67
CA ALA A 69 2.21 1.57 9.98
C ALA A 69 1.41 2.35 8.93
N VAL A 70 0.58 1.67 8.14
CA VAL A 70 -0.32 2.33 7.18
C VAL A 70 -1.33 3.23 7.90
N ARG A 71 -1.92 2.78 9.02
CA ARG A 71 -2.85 3.62 9.80
C ARG A 71 -2.16 4.88 10.29
N SER A 72 -0.99 4.76 10.92
CA SER A 72 -0.21 5.89 11.40
C SER A 72 0.14 6.86 10.28
N ALA A 73 0.59 6.35 9.13
CA ALA A 73 0.94 7.19 7.99
C ALA A 73 -0.25 7.96 7.41
N LEU A 74 -1.47 7.43 7.52
CA LEU A 74 -2.70 8.11 7.10
C LEU A 74 -3.22 9.17 8.08
N GLU A 75 -2.65 9.24 9.28
CA GLU A 75 -2.89 10.35 10.21
C GLU A 75 -1.94 11.54 9.95
N VAL A 76 -0.91 11.36 9.12
CA VAL A 76 -0.01 12.43 8.70
C VAL A 76 -0.65 13.20 7.56
N ASP A 77 -0.67 14.53 7.67
CA ASP A 77 -1.15 15.43 6.60
C ASP A 77 -0.13 15.50 5.46
N MET A 78 -0.11 14.45 4.64
CA MET A 78 0.77 14.34 3.48
C MET A 78 0.03 13.75 2.26
N PRO A 79 0.30 14.24 1.03
CA PRO A 79 -0.22 13.65 -0.19
C PRO A 79 0.09 12.15 -0.26
N THR A 80 -0.94 11.33 -0.44
CA THR A 80 -0.82 9.87 -0.39
C THR A 80 -1.51 9.22 -1.59
N LEU A 81 -0.81 8.31 -2.27
CA LEU A 81 -1.32 7.50 -3.38
C LEU A 81 -1.29 6.02 -3.00
N LEU A 82 -2.46 5.40 -2.96
CA LEU A 82 -2.62 3.99 -2.58
C LEU A 82 -3.30 3.21 -3.70
N THR A 83 -2.87 1.96 -3.92
CA THR A 83 -3.69 0.96 -4.61
C THR A 83 -4.28 -0.01 -3.59
N LEU A 84 -5.57 -0.32 -3.75
CA LEU A 84 -6.32 -1.13 -2.80
C LEU A 84 -6.95 -2.33 -3.51
N HIS A 85 -6.87 -3.50 -2.88
CA HIS A 85 -7.54 -4.69 -3.41
C HIS A 85 -9.06 -4.52 -3.47
N LYS A 86 -9.62 -4.37 -4.69
CA LYS A 86 -11.02 -3.99 -4.97
C LYS A 86 -12.05 -4.73 -4.12
N LYS A 87 -11.91 -6.05 -3.96
CA LYS A 87 -12.89 -6.90 -3.25
C LYS A 87 -12.50 -7.23 -1.81
N SER A 88 -11.42 -6.65 -1.29
CA SER A 88 -11.03 -6.91 0.10
C SER A 88 -12.03 -6.29 1.06
N ARG A 89 -12.38 -7.07 2.09
CA ARG A 89 -13.24 -6.67 3.22
C ARG A 89 -12.44 -6.43 4.50
N HIS A 90 -11.12 -6.46 4.42
CA HIS A 90 -10.27 -6.20 5.58
C HIS A 90 -10.57 -4.79 6.15
N PRO A 91 -10.70 -4.63 7.48
CA PRO A 91 -11.10 -3.36 8.10
C PRO A 91 -10.30 -2.15 7.62
N LEU A 92 -8.97 -2.26 7.54
CA LEU A 92 -8.09 -1.19 7.02
C LEU A 92 -8.57 -0.63 5.68
N LEU A 93 -8.90 -1.50 4.72
CA LEU A 93 -9.33 -1.07 3.38
C LEU A 93 -10.73 -0.47 3.39
N GLN A 94 -11.59 -0.87 4.32
CA GLN A 94 -12.91 -0.26 4.47
C GLN A 94 -12.79 1.14 5.09
N ASP A 95 -11.90 1.30 6.06
CA ASP A 95 -11.61 2.59 6.68
C ASP A 95 -11.06 3.57 5.65
N ILE A 96 -10.04 3.16 4.87
CA ILE A 96 -9.47 4.00 3.79
C ILE A 96 -10.54 4.43 2.78
N ARG A 97 -11.45 3.53 2.38
CA ARG A 97 -12.52 3.84 1.41
C ARG A 97 -13.57 4.82 1.92
N ARG A 98 -13.72 4.95 3.23
CA ARG A 98 -14.72 5.80 3.88
C ARG A 98 -14.17 7.15 4.31
N ARG A 99 -12.88 7.40 4.12
CA ARG A 99 -12.31 8.70 4.46
C ARG A 99 -12.86 9.78 3.55
N ASP A 100 -13.23 10.91 4.15
CA ASP A 100 -13.80 12.05 3.44
C ASP A 100 -12.71 12.91 2.75
N ASP A 101 -11.45 12.75 3.15
CA ASP A 101 -10.27 13.40 2.57
C ASP A 101 -9.66 12.63 1.38
N GLY A 102 -10.23 11.48 1.02
CA GLY A 102 -9.75 10.60 -0.04
C GLY A 102 -10.54 10.68 -1.34
N ARG A 103 -9.86 10.51 -2.48
CA ARG A 103 -10.51 10.29 -3.79
C ARG A 103 -10.35 8.84 -4.22
N ILE A 104 -11.45 8.08 -4.22
CA ILE A 104 -11.45 6.70 -4.71
C ILE A 104 -11.71 6.68 -6.22
N LEU A 105 -10.74 6.16 -6.97
CA LEU A 105 -10.83 5.98 -8.42
C LEU A 105 -10.86 4.48 -8.75
N GLU A 106 -11.99 3.98 -9.23
CA GLU A 106 -12.07 2.60 -9.71
C GLU A 106 -11.36 2.46 -11.07
N VAL A 107 -10.38 1.56 -11.14
CA VAL A 107 -9.72 1.19 -12.40
C VAL A 107 -10.60 0.23 -13.19
N THR A 108 -10.89 0.60 -14.44
CA THR A 108 -11.66 -0.21 -15.40
C THR A 108 -10.89 -0.31 -16.72
N PRO A 109 -11.19 -1.29 -17.59
CA PRO A 109 -10.56 -1.38 -18.91
C PRO A 109 -10.70 -0.10 -19.76
N VAL A 110 -11.79 0.64 -19.55
CA VAL A 110 -12.12 1.86 -20.31
C VAL A 110 -11.31 3.06 -19.83
N ASN A 111 -11.10 3.22 -18.52
CA ASN A 111 -10.46 4.42 -17.96
C ASN A 111 -8.97 4.25 -17.64
N ARG A 112 -8.42 3.03 -17.63
CA ARG A 112 -7.04 2.75 -17.17
C ARG A 112 -5.96 3.62 -17.83
N ALA A 113 -6.13 3.94 -19.12
CA ALA A 113 -5.17 4.75 -19.86
C ALA A 113 -5.24 6.25 -19.49
N LEU A 114 -6.37 6.70 -18.95
CA LEU A 114 -6.60 8.10 -18.59
C LEU A 114 -6.30 8.39 -17.12
N LEU A 115 -6.38 7.38 -16.24
CA LEU A 115 -6.17 7.54 -14.81
C LEU A 115 -4.80 8.12 -14.45
N PRO A 116 -3.66 7.74 -15.08
CA PRO A 116 -2.37 8.35 -14.76
C PRO A 116 -2.39 9.88 -14.91
N TYR A 117 -2.95 10.40 -16.00
CA TYR A 117 -3.07 11.85 -16.22
C TYR A 117 -3.98 12.52 -15.20
N LYS A 118 -5.10 11.88 -14.86
CA LYS A 118 -6.04 12.38 -13.84
C LYS A 118 -5.40 12.41 -12.45
N ILE A 119 -4.71 11.34 -12.06
CA ILE A 119 -4.03 11.21 -10.76
C ILE A 119 -2.91 12.23 -10.68
N HIS A 120 -2.06 12.35 -11.71
CA HIS A 120 -1.00 13.35 -11.74
C HIS A 120 -1.54 14.79 -11.58
N LYS A 121 -2.65 15.12 -12.27
CA LYS A 121 -3.31 16.42 -12.10
C LYS A 121 -3.77 16.64 -10.65
N LEU A 122 -4.46 15.65 -10.06
CA LEU A 122 -4.95 15.74 -8.68
C LEU A 122 -3.81 15.89 -7.68
N MET A 123 -2.72 15.13 -7.85
CA MET A 123 -1.56 15.22 -6.95
C MET A 123 -0.89 16.59 -7.00
N ARG A 124 -0.86 17.25 -8.17
CA ARG A 124 -0.30 18.61 -8.32
C ARG A 124 -1.18 19.71 -7.75
N GLU A 125 -2.50 19.53 -7.71
CA GLU A 125 -3.45 20.52 -7.16
C GLU A 125 -3.48 20.51 -5.63
N THR A 126 -2.92 19.49 -4.99
CA THR A 126 -2.76 19.37 -3.53
C THR A 126 -1.52 20.12 -3.01
N TYR A 127 -0.64 20.59 -3.89
CA TYR A 127 0.52 21.44 -3.58
C TYR A 127 0.24 22.92 -3.87
#